data_AF-A0AAV7AC93-F1
#
_entry.id   AF-A0AAV7AC93-F1
#
_cell.length_a   1.000
_cell.length_b   1.000
_cell.length_c   1.000
_cell.angle_alpha   90.00
_cell.angle_beta   90.00
_cell.angle_gamma   90.00
#
_symmetry.space_group_name_H-M   'P 1'
#
loop_
_entity.id
_entity.type
_entity.pdbx_description
1 polymer ?
#
loop_
_entity_poly.entity_id
_entity_poly.type
_entity_poly.pdbx_seq_one_letter_code
_entity_poly.pdbx_strand_id
1 'polypeptide(L)'
;MITAATAESAKMADKIEDLENRSRRSNIRMVGLPESITLPHLHRIFSETLPQLLGMQSPVKVERAHRIGPLRESRSPSSQQTGGEERSRQAIAKYLN
;
A
#
# COMPACT_ATOMS: atom_id res chain seq x y z
N MET A 1 -2.98 25.59 33.81
CA MET A 1 -3.86 24.45 33.46
C MET A 1 -3.79 23.99 32.00
N ILE A 2 -3.06 24.68 31.09
CA ILE A 2 -2.96 24.28 29.67
C ILE A 2 -1.97 23.10 29.45
N THR A 3 -0.97 22.95 30.32
CA THR A 3 0.12 21.98 30.19
C THR A 3 -0.28 20.51 30.38
N ALA A 4 -1.28 20.23 31.22
CA ALA A 4 -1.74 18.86 31.46
C ALA A 4 -2.50 18.30 30.25
N ALA A 5 -3.37 19.12 29.63
CA ALA A 5 -4.12 18.73 28.44
C ALA A 5 -3.21 18.50 27.22
N THR A 6 -2.15 19.29 27.08
CA THR A 6 -1.16 19.10 26.00
C THR A 6 -0.32 17.84 26.22
N ALA A 7 0.02 17.51 27.47
CA ALA A 7 0.77 16.29 27.79
C ALA A 7 -0.03 15.01 27.52
N GLU A 8 -1.32 15.00 27.89
CA GLU A 8 -2.23 13.89 27.57
C GLU A 8 -2.41 13.74 26.06
N SER A 9 -2.57 14.85 25.33
CA SER A 9 -2.70 14.84 23.87
C SER A 9 -1.45 14.29 23.17
N ALA A 10 -0.26 14.65 23.66
CA ALA A 10 1.01 14.13 23.14
C ALA A 10 1.12 12.60 23.36
N LYS A 11 0.80 12.13 24.57
CA LYS A 11 0.79 10.70 24.90
C LYS A 11 -0.20 9.91 24.03
N MET A 12 -1.37 10.48 23.73
CA MET A 12 -2.33 9.88 22.82
C MET A 12 -1.81 9.84 21.38
N ALA A 13 -1.14 10.90 20.92
CA ALA A 13 -0.52 10.94 19.60
C ALA A 13 0.54 9.85 19.44
N ASP A 14 1.46 9.71 20.42
CA ASP A 14 2.48 8.66 20.41
C ASP A 14 1.87 7.25 20.37
N LYS A 15 0.79 7.04 21.14
CA LYS A 15 0.04 5.77 21.15
C LYS A 15 -0.56 5.48 19.78
N ILE A 16 -1.17 6.46 19.14
CA ILE A 16 -1.78 6.32 17.81
C ILE A 16 -0.69 6.01 16.78
N GLU A 17 0.42 6.75 16.81
CA GLU A 17 1.56 6.53 15.92
C GLU A 17 2.11 5.10 16.05
N ASP A 18 2.34 4.62 17.28
CA ASP A 18 2.80 3.25 17.51
C ASP A 18 1.81 2.21 16.95
N LEU A 19 0.51 2.41 17.18
CA LEU A 19 -0.53 1.51 16.69
C LEU A 19 -0.62 1.50 15.16
N GLU A 20 -0.55 2.67 14.52
CA GLU A 20 -0.57 2.76 13.06
C GLU A 20 0.68 2.13 12.44
N ASN A 21 1.85 2.43 13.00
CA ASN A 21 3.11 1.86 12.54
C ASN A 21 3.05 0.34 12.69
N ARG A 22 2.66 -0.17 13.87
CA ARG A 22 2.50 -1.60 14.12
C ARG A 22 1.54 -2.27 13.14
N SER A 23 0.44 -1.61 12.78
CA SER A 23 -0.55 -2.09 11.81
C SER A 23 0.00 -2.19 10.38
N ARG A 24 0.90 -1.25 10.01
CA ARG A 24 1.50 -1.13 8.68
C ARG A 24 2.82 -1.90 8.48
N ARG A 25 3.49 -2.35 9.55
CA ARG A 25 4.82 -3.00 9.48
C ARG A 25 4.94 -4.14 8.47
N SER A 26 3.90 -4.95 8.30
CA SER A 26 3.91 -6.10 7.40
C SER A 26 3.27 -5.80 6.04
N ASN A 27 3.05 -4.52 5.71
CA ASN A 27 2.51 -4.11 4.43
C ASN A 27 3.64 -3.77 3.45
N ILE A 28 3.62 -4.36 2.25
CA ILE A 28 4.46 -3.96 1.12
C ILE A 28 3.60 -3.24 0.10
N ARG A 29 4.13 -2.14 -0.45
CA ARG A 29 3.46 -1.33 -1.46
C ARG A 29 4.25 -1.33 -2.76
N MET A 30 3.57 -1.62 -3.87
CA MET A 30 4.15 -1.63 -5.20
C MET A 30 3.55 -0.51 -6.06
N VAL A 31 4.42 0.24 -6.74
CA VAL A 31 4.08 1.39 -7.58
C VAL A 31 4.48 1.08 -9.02
N GLY A 32 3.76 1.62 -10.00
CA GLY A 32 4.08 1.43 -11.42
C GLY A 32 3.59 0.11 -12.02
N LEU A 33 2.82 -0.69 -11.28
CA LEU A 33 2.17 -1.88 -11.82
C LEU A 33 1.02 -1.49 -12.77
N PRO A 34 1.01 -1.95 -14.04
CA PRO A 34 -0.09 -1.71 -14.98
C PRO A 34 -1.45 -2.10 -14.40
N GLU A 35 -2.50 -1.32 -14.63
CA GLU A 35 -3.87 -1.63 -14.18
C GLU A 35 -4.47 -2.89 -14.83
N SER A 36 -3.92 -3.34 -15.97
CA SER A 36 -4.32 -4.59 -16.63
C SER A 36 -4.04 -5.83 -15.78
N ILE A 37 -3.19 -5.73 -14.75
CA ILE A 37 -2.92 -6.82 -13.81
C ILE A 37 -4.13 -7.02 -12.91
N THR A 38 -4.81 -8.15 -13.11
CA THR A 38 -5.97 -8.57 -12.32
C THR A 38 -5.58 -9.00 -10.91
N LEU A 39 -6.55 -9.03 -9.98
CA LEU A 39 -6.31 -9.40 -8.58
C LEU A 39 -5.63 -10.77 -8.38
N PRO A 40 -6.01 -11.85 -9.10
CA PRO A 40 -5.30 -13.13 -8.98
C PRO A 40 -3.81 -13.04 -9.36
N HIS A 41 -3.49 -12.31 -10.44
CA HIS A 41 -2.11 -12.08 -10.84
C HIS A 41 -1.36 -11.20 -9.83
N LEU A 42 -2.04 -10.22 -9.24
CA LEU A 42 -1.47 -9.39 -8.19
C LEU A 42 -1.09 -10.23 -6.96
N HIS A 43 -1.97 -11.14 -6.54
CA HIS A 43 -1.66 -12.08 -5.46
C HIS A 43 -0.42 -12.90 -5.79
N ARG A 44 -0.34 -13.48 -7.00
CA ARG A 44 0.82 -14.26 -7.45
C ARG A 44 2.14 -13.47 -7.42
N ILE A 45 2.11 -12.19 -7.83
CA ILE A 45 3.28 -11.31 -7.76
C ILE A 45 3.80 -11.22 -6.32
N PHE A 46 2.93 -11.03 -5.34
CA PHE A 46 3.33 -10.87 -3.94
C PHE A 46 3.66 -12.19 -3.24
N SER A 47 3.02 -13.31 -3.61
CA SER A 47 3.22 -14.61 -2.97
C SER A 47 4.35 -15.44 -3.56
N GLU A 48 4.69 -15.22 -4.84
CA GLU A 48 5.64 -16.05 -5.58
C GLU A 48 6.75 -15.22 -6.23
N THR A 49 6.39 -14.32 -7.16
CA THR A 49 7.36 -13.63 -8.00
C THR A 49 8.30 -12.74 -7.21
N LEU A 50 7.78 -11.94 -6.28
CA LEU A 50 8.58 -11.05 -5.45
C LEU A 50 9.54 -11.82 -4.53
N PRO A 51 9.10 -12.84 -3.77
CA PRO A 51 10.01 -13.70 -3.00
C PRO A 51 11.11 -14.34 -3.84
N GLN A 52 10.76 -14.88 -5.01
CA GLN A 52 11.73 -15.48 -5.93
C GLN A 52 12.76 -14.46 -6.41
N LEU A 53 12.32 -13.26 -6.80
CA LEU A 53 13.19 -12.18 -7.23
C LEU A 53 14.16 -11.73 -6.13
N LEU A 54 13.72 -11.78 -4.86
CA LEU A 54 14.53 -11.45 -3.70
C LEU A 54 15.39 -12.62 -3.20
N GLY A 55 15.34 -13.79 -3.84
CA GLY A 55 16.11 -14.97 -3.42
C GLY A 55 15.65 -15.56 -2.08
N MET A 56 14.38 -15.35 -1.69
CA MET A 56 13.84 -15.87 -0.45
C MET A 56 13.64 -17.38 -0.54
N GLN A 57 14.19 -18.12 0.42
CA GLN A 57 14.08 -19.58 0.46
C GLN A 57 12.82 -20.08 1.18
N SER A 58 12.22 -19.24 2.01
CA SER A 58 11.03 -19.59 2.79
C SER A 58 9.75 -19.11 2.12
N PRO A 59 8.66 -19.90 2.19
CA PRO A 59 7.38 -19.49 1.65
C PRO A 59 6.85 -18.28 2.43
N VAL A 60 6.45 -17.23 1.72
CA VAL A 60 5.78 -16.07 2.32
C VAL A 60 4.27 -16.29 2.33
N LYS A 61 3.61 -15.89 3.41
CA LYS A 61 2.15 -15.96 3.50
C LYS A 61 1.57 -14.56 3.32
N VAL A 62 0.83 -14.37 2.23
CA VAL A 62 0.08 -13.14 1.96
C VAL A 62 -1.30 -13.27 2.61
N GLU A 63 -1.62 -12.35 3.52
CA GLU A 63 -2.96 -12.25 4.13
C GLU A 63 -3.96 -11.65 3.14
N ARG A 64 -3.55 -10.58 2.44
CA ARG A 64 -4.38 -9.86 1.46
C ARG A 64 -3.49 -9.12 0.46
N ALA A 65 -3.94 -9.02 -0.78
CA ALA A 65 -3.32 -8.21 -1.84
C ALA A 65 -4.40 -7.49 -2.66
N HIS A 66 -4.32 -6.17 -2.78
CA HIS A 66 -5.31 -5.37 -3.52
C HIS A 66 -4.75 -4.02 -3.98
N ARG A 67 -5.47 -3.38 -4.92
CA ARG A 67 -5.20 -1.99 -5.33
C ARG A 67 -5.79 -1.02 -4.33
N ILE A 68 -5.10 0.10 -4.10
CA ILE A 68 -5.55 1.18 -3.21
C ILE A 68 -5.69 2.49 -3.97
N GLY A 69 -6.67 3.28 -3.53
CA GLY A 69 -7.03 4.55 -4.16
C GLY A 69 -8.19 4.42 -5.16
N PRO A 70 -8.79 5.56 -5.56
CA PRO A 70 -9.93 5.57 -6.45
C PRO A 70 -9.56 5.01 -7.82
N LEU A 71 -10.44 4.18 -8.40
CA LEU A 71 -10.34 3.80 -9.81
C LEU A 71 -10.43 5.09 -10.63
N ARG A 72 -9.37 5.41 -11.37
CA ARG A 72 -9.42 6.53 -12.30
C ARG A 72 -10.17 6.05 -13.53
N GLU A 73 -11.46 6.34 -13.59
CA GLU A 73 -12.18 6.30 -14.87
C GLU A 73 -11.41 7.20 -15.84
N SER A 74 -11.24 6.73 -17.07
CA SER A 74 -10.66 7.52 -18.16
C SER A 74 -11.41 8.84 -18.20
N ARG A 75 -10.74 9.93 -17.82
CA ARG A 75 -11.29 11.27 -18.01
C ARG A 75 -11.67 11.38 -19.48
N SER A 76 -12.93 11.72 -19.75
CA SER A 76 -13.41 12.04 -21.09
C SER A 76 -12.42 12.98 -21.80
N PRO A 77 -12.20 12.83 -23.13
CA PRO A 77 -11.07 13.43 -23.85
C PRO A 77 -11.29 14.92 -24.15
N SER A 78 -11.46 15.75 -23.12
CA SER A 78 -11.66 17.19 -23.26
C SER A 78 -10.82 17.99 -22.27
N SER A 79 -9.52 17.69 -22.16
CA SER A 79 -8.53 18.67 -21.70
C SER A 79 -7.15 18.28 -22.21
N GLN A 80 -6.67 18.94 -23.26
CA GLN A 80 -5.27 18.88 -23.65
C GLN A 80 -4.42 19.50 -22.53
N GLN A 81 -3.68 18.69 -21.77
CA GLN A 81 -2.51 19.15 -21.02
C GLN A 81 -1.56 17.98 -20.68
N THR A 82 -0.51 17.87 -21.49
CA THR A 82 0.89 17.53 -21.14
C THR A 82 1.15 16.33 -20.21
N GLY A 83 1.68 15.25 -20.79
CA GLY A 83 2.80 14.48 -20.21
C GLY A 83 2.62 13.76 -18.87
N GLY A 84 1.39 13.54 -18.40
CA GLY A 84 1.17 12.75 -17.19
C GLY A 84 1.26 11.26 -17.51
N GLU A 85 2.34 10.58 -17.10
CA GLU A 85 2.37 9.12 -17.01
C GLU A 85 1.02 8.62 -16.49
N GLU A 86 0.48 7.61 -17.13
CA GLU A 86 -0.74 6.92 -16.72
C GLU A 86 -0.50 6.29 -15.34
N ARG A 87 -0.71 7.08 -14.27
CA ARG A 87 -0.36 6.70 -12.90
C ARG A 87 -1.33 5.63 -12.41
N SER A 88 -0.99 4.38 -12.72
CA SER A 88 -1.67 3.18 -12.23
C SER A 88 -1.79 3.21 -10.71
N ARG A 89 -2.90 2.72 -10.15
CA ARG A 89 -3.07 2.66 -8.69
C ARG A 89 -2.00 1.80 -8.06
N GLN A 90 -1.67 2.13 -6.83
CA GLN A 90 -0.66 1.40 -6.09
C GLN A 90 -1.28 0.11 -5.58
N ALA A 91 -0.48 -0.95 -5.54
CA ALA A 91 -0.88 -2.22 -4.95
C ALA A 91 -0.31 -2.32 -3.55
N ILE A 92 -1.10 -2.87 -2.62
CA ILE A 92 -0.66 -3.17 -1.27
C ILE A 92 -0.88 -4.65 -0.99
N ALA A 93 0.10 -5.29 -0.37
CA ALA A 93 -0.03 -6.61 0.20
C ALA A 93 0.29 -6.56 1.69
N LYS A 94 -0.47 -7.30 2.49
CA LYS A 94 -0.16 -7.54 3.90
C LYS A 94 0.31 -8.98 4.04
N TYR A 95 1.45 -9.15 4.70
CA TYR A 95 2.03 -10.45 5.01
C TYR A 95 1.66 -10.86 6.43
N LEU A 96 1.47 -12.17 6.62
CA LEU A 96 1.40 -12.75 7.96
C LEU A 96 2.81 -12.78 8.54
N ASN A 97 2.95 -12.31 9.78
CA ASN A 97 4.17 -12.44 10.58
C ASN A 97 4.31 -13.86 11.15
#